data_AF-A0A524P4Q0-F1
#
_entry.id   AF-A0A524P4Q0-F1
#
_cell.length_a   1.000
_cell.length_b   1.000
_cell.length_c   1.000
_cell.angle_alpha   90.00
_cell.angle_beta   90.00
_cell.angle_gamma   90.00
#
_symmetry.space_group_name_H-M   'P 1'
#
loop_
_entity.id
_entity.type
_entity.pdbx_description
1 polymer ?
#
loop_
_entity_poly.entity_id
_entity_poly.type
_entity_poly.pdbx_seq_one_letter_code
_entity_poly.pdbx_strand_id
1 'polypeptide(L)' 'HHYGERRSYGHALIADPWGTVVAQCGPGEGVAVAPIDPTFIETVRHAVPSLQHRRIR' A
#
# COMPACT_ATOMS: atom_id res chain seq x y z
N HIS A 1 29.63 -0.78 16.24
CA HIS A 1 28.72 -0.40 15.13
C HIS A 1 27.69 -1.51 14.97
N HIS A 2 26.40 -1.18 14.93
CA HIS A 2 25.30 -2.12 15.19
C HIS A 2 25.34 -3.41 14.33
N TYR A 3 25.65 -4.51 15.03
CA TYR A 3 25.05 -5.87 14.97
C TYR A 3 24.74 -6.48 13.59
N GLY A 4 25.61 -7.41 13.16
CA GLY A 4 25.62 -8.11 11.87
C GLY A 4 24.47 -9.08 11.55
N GLU A 5 23.24 -8.82 11.99
CA GLU A 5 22.06 -9.67 11.67
C GLU A 5 20.83 -8.91 11.15
N ARG A 6 20.88 -7.57 11.02
CA ARG A 6 19.74 -6.83 10.47
C ARG A 6 19.63 -7.03 8.95
N ARG A 7 18.57 -7.71 8.51
CA ARG A 7 18.18 -7.86 7.10
C ARG A 7 16.85 -7.18 6.84
N SER A 8 16.78 -6.41 5.76
CA SER A 8 15.50 -5.95 5.19
C SER A 8 14.90 -7.07 4.33
N TYR A 9 13.59 -7.27 4.42
CA TYR A 9 12.89 -8.30 3.62
C TYR A 9 12.84 -7.95 2.13
N GLY A 10 12.80 -6.66 1.78
CA GLY A 10 12.51 -6.20 0.43
C GLY A 10 11.01 -6.07 0.22
N HIS A 11 10.49 -6.51 -0.93
CA HIS A 11 9.05 -6.61 -1.22
C HIS A 11 8.27 -5.29 -1.10
N ALA A 12 8.90 -4.16 -1.46
CA ALA A 12 8.17 -2.90 -1.63
C ALA A 12 6.99 -3.12 -2.59
N LEU A 13 5.81 -2.60 -2.25
CA LEU A 13 4.57 -2.84 -2.98
C LEU A 13 3.74 -1.58 -3.18
N ILE A 14 2.89 -1.61 -4.20
CA ILE A 14 1.83 -0.65 -4.46
C ILE A 14 0.51 -1.40 -4.26
N ALA A 15 -0.37 -0.87 -3.42
CA ALA A 15 -1.71 -1.41 -3.20
C ALA A 15 -2.77 -0.40 -3.62
N ASP A 16 -3.89 -0.90 -4.14
CA ASP A 16 -5.07 -0.10 -4.43
C ASP A 16 -5.87 0.24 -3.15
N PRO A 17 -6.89 1.12 -3.22
CA PRO A 17 -7.71 1.49 -2.06
C PRO A 17 -8.52 0.35 -1.44
N TRP A 18 -8.73 -0.76 -2.16
CA TRP A 18 -9.40 -1.96 -1.65
C TRP A 18 -8.44 -2.89 -0.89
N GLY A 19 -7.14 -2.65 -1.00
CA GLY A 19 -6.08 -3.46 -0.40
C GLY A 19 -5.45 -4.49 -1.33
N THR A 20 -5.81 -4.47 -2.62
CA THR A 20 -5.20 -5.37 -3.62
C THR A 20 -3.78 -4.93 -3.92
N VAL A 21 -2.81 -5.84 -3.90
CA VAL A 21 -1.43 -5.55 -4.35
C VAL A 21 -1.40 -5.49 -5.89
N VAL A 22 -1.17 -4.31 -6.44
CA VAL A 22 -1.18 -4.07 -7.91
C VAL A 22 0.21 -4.12 -8.53
N ALA A 23 1.26 -3.95 -7.73
CA ALA A 23 2.65 -4.18 -8.13
C ALA A 23 3.52 -4.45 -6.89
N GLN A 24 4.58 -5.26 -7.04
CA GLN A 24 5.48 -5.60 -5.94
C GLN A 24 6.90 -5.91 -6.47
N CYS A 25 7.91 -5.42 -5.76
CA CYS A 25 9.31 -5.80 -5.99
C CYS A 25 9.63 -7.19 -5.40
N GLY A 26 10.73 -7.78 -5.84
CA GLY A 26 11.30 -8.97 -5.20
C GLY A 26 12.07 -8.64 -3.91
N PRO A 27 12.82 -9.62 -3.37
CA PRO A 27 13.68 -9.42 -2.20
C PRO A 27 14.94 -8.58 -2.49
N GLY A 28 15.29 -8.39 -3.77
CA GLY A 28 16.44 -7.62 -4.22
C GLY A 28 16.08 -6.21 -4.72
N GLU A 29 17.08 -5.53 -5.29
CA GLU A 29 16.89 -4.23 -5.92
C GLU A 29 15.90 -4.32 -7.10
N GLY A 30 15.00 -3.36 -7.19
CA GLY A 30 13.98 -3.34 -8.24
C GLY A 30 13.01 -2.17 -8.09
N VAL A 31 12.22 -1.98 -9.14
CA VAL A 31 11.20 -0.92 -9.22
C VAL A 31 9.85 -1.55 -9.55
N ALA A 32 8.83 -1.19 -8.77
CA ALA A 32 7.43 -1.51 -9.04
C ALA A 32 6.74 -0.29 -9.64
N VAL A 33 5.99 -0.46 -10.72
CA VAL A 33 5.24 0.60 -11.39
C VAL A 33 3.81 0.13 -11.61
N ALA A 34 2.84 0.96 -11.23
CA ALA A 34 1.42 0.71 -11.48
C ALA A 34 0.70 2.03 -11.84
N PRO A 35 -0.32 1.99 -12.71
CA PRO A 35 -1.18 3.14 -12.95
C PRO A 35 -2.04 3.46 -11.73
N ILE A 36 -2.35 4.73 -11.53
CA ILE A 36 -3.25 5.19 -10.46
C ILE A 36 -4.50 5.77 -11.11
N ASP A 37 -5.66 5.29 -10.66
CA ASP A 37 -6.98 5.84 -11.02
C ASP A 37 -7.60 6.53 -9.79
N PRO A 38 -7.66 7.88 -9.78
CA PRO A 38 -8.29 8.62 -8.69
C PRO A 38 -9.79 8.34 -8.55
N THR A 39 -10.48 7.99 -9.62
CA THR A 39 -11.94 7.73 -9.58
C THR A 39 -12.27 6.45 -8.82
N PHE A 40 -11.36 5.47 -8.84
CA PHE A 40 -11.50 4.26 -8.04
C PHE A 40 -11.40 4.55 -6.53
N ILE A 41 -10.57 5.53 -6.12
CA ILE A 41 -10.47 5.96 -4.71
C ILE A 41 -11.83 6.47 -4.23
N GLU A 42 -12.51 7.29 -5.03
CA GLU A 42 -13.83 7.82 -4.71
C GLU A 42 -14.85 6.69 -4.57
N THR A 43 -14.85 5.76 -5.53
CA THR A 43 -15.72 4.57 -5.51
C THR A 43 -15.56 3.77 -4.22
N VAL A 44 -14.32 3.48 -3.82
CA VAL A 44 -14.04 2.72 -2.59
C VAL A 44 -14.46 3.48 -1.34
N ARG A 45 -14.24 4.80 -1.28
CA ARG A 45 -14.67 5.62 -0.14
C ARG A 45 -16.20 5.68 0.00
N HIS A 46 -16.94 5.62 -1.10
CA HIS A 46 -18.40 5.50 -1.07
C HIS A 46 -18.86 4.12 -0.59
N ALA A 47 -18.17 3.05 -1.02
CA ALA A 47 -18.49 1.69 -0.59
C ALA A 47 -18.13 1.44 0.89
N VAL A 48 -17.03 2.04 1.37
CA VAL A 48 -16.51 1.87 2.74
C VAL A 48 -16.22 3.25 3.37
N PRO A 49 -17.25 3.96 3.87
CA PRO A 49 -17.12 5.33 4.37
C PRO A 49 -16.57 5.40 5.81
N SER A 50 -15.44 4.72 6.06
CA SER A 50 -14.83 4.57 7.40
C SER A 50 -14.61 5.91 8.12
N LEU A 51 -14.25 6.97 7.39
CA LEU A 51 -14.05 8.30 7.96
C LEU A 51 -15.36 8.96 8.43
N GLN A 52 -16.50 8.68 7.79
CA GLN A 52 -17.80 9.19 8.21
C GLN A 52 -18.29 8.50 9.48
N HIS A 53 -17.96 7.21 9.64
CA HIS A 53 -18.28 6.45 10.84
C HIS A 53 -17.35 6.75 12.03
N ARG A 54 -16.25 7.50 11.80
CA ARG A 54 -15.25 7.79 12.82
C ARG A 54 -15.84 8.70 13.90
N ARG A 55 -15.92 8.20 15.13
CA ARG A 55 -16.26 9.01 16.32
C ARG A 55 -15.00 9.66 16.87
N ILE A 56 -14.89 10.98 16.76
CA ILE A 56 -13.83 11.76 17.41
C ILE A 56 -14.33 12.09 18.82
N ARG A 57 -13.58 11.65 19.84
CA ARG A 57 -13.75 12.06 21.23
C ARG A 57 -12.63 13.02 21.60
#